data_AF-A0A5P1FRF9-F1
#
_entry.id   AF-A0A5P1FRF9-F1
#
_cell.length_a   1.000
_cell.length_b   1.000
_cell.length_c   1.000
_cell.angle_alpha   90.00
_cell.angle_beta   90.00
_cell.angle_gamma   90.00
#
_symmetry.space_group_name_H-M   'P 1'
#
loop_
_entity.id
_entity.type
_entity.pdbx_description
1 polymer ?
#
loop_
_entity_poly.entity_id
_entity_poly.type
_entity_poly.pdbx_seq_one_letter_code
_entity_poly.pdbx_strand_id
1 'polypeptide(L)'
;MAIRCFSSFVAPPLNPVANPRIAITKSPNFAQIGKHHGISLLKTKAKASAEPDLLAREDPDPVSSSNDYGVVSIHHVGILCQNLEKSLEFYQNILGLKINEARPNDKLPYRGAWLWIGDEMIHLMELPNPDPLTGRPEHGGRDRHACIAIKNVAKLKEIFDKAGITYTLSRSGRPAIFTRDPDGNALEFTQV
;
A
#
# COMPACT_ATOMS: atom_id res chain seq x y z
N MET A 1 -31.01 -32.28 41.08
CA MET A 1 -31.45 -33.46 40.31
C MET A 1 -32.26 -32.94 39.12
N ALA A 2 -31.64 -32.87 37.93
CA ALA A 2 -32.23 -32.59 36.60
C ALA A 2 -31.04 -32.50 35.62
N ILE A 3 -30.53 -33.64 35.15
CA ILE A 3 -30.76 -34.26 33.84
C ILE A 3 -30.28 -33.38 32.67
N ARG A 4 -29.15 -33.84 32.12
CA ARG A 4 -28.47 -33.40 30.90
C ARG A 4 -29.32 -33.68 29.67
N CYS A 5 -29.28 -32.82 28.67
CA CYS A 5 -29.60 -33.18 27.29
C CYS A 5 -28.48 -32.66 26.39
N PHE A 6 -27.61 -33.59 25.96
CA PHE A 6 -26.61 -33.38 24.91
C PHE A 6 -27.28 -33.73 23.57
N SER A 7 -27.42 -32.77 22.67
CA SER A 7 -27.73 -33.02 21.26
C SER A 7 -26.49 -32.76 20.42
N SER A 8 -25.85 -33.85 20.03
CA SER A 8 -24.71 -33.90 19.11
C SER A 8 -25.21 -33.64 17.69
N PHE A 9 -24.86 -32.50 17.09
CA PHE A 9 -25.03 -32.29 15.66
C PHE A 9 -23.82 -32.87 14.92
N VAL A 10 -24.04 -33.96 14.19
CA VAL A 10 -23.08 -34.56 13.26
C VAL A 10 -23.32 -33.93 11.89
N ALA A 11 -22.32 -33.22 11.37
CA ALA A 11 -22.34 -32.68 10.01
C ALA A 11 -21.98 -33.78 8.98
N PRO A 12 -22.63 -33.84 7.80
CA PRO A 12 -22.27 -34.77 6.74
C PRO A 12 -20.99 -34.33 6.00
N PRO A 13 -20.23 -35.27 5.41
CA PRO A 13 -18.97 -34.97 4.73
C PRO A 13 -19.18 -34.26 3.38
N LEU A 14 -18.29 -33.32 3.07
CA LEU A 14 -18.21 -32.62 1.79
C LEU A 14 -17.54 -33.52 0.73
N ASN A 15 -18.23 -33.76 -0.38
CA ASN A 15 -17.65 -34.39 -1.57
C ASN A 15 -16.78 -33.39 -2.35
N PRO A 16 -15.58 -33.77 -2.82
CA PRO A 16 -14.78 -32.93 -3.70
C PRO A 16 -15.31 -32.97 -5.13
N VAL A 17 -15.58 -31.80 -5.71
CA VAL A 17 -15.90 -31.62 -7.13
C VAL A 17 -14.63 -31.83 -7.95
N ALA A 18 -14.69 -32.80 -8.86
CA ALA A 18 -13.64 -33.12 -9.82
C ALA A 18 -13.51 -32.03 -10.89
N ASN A 19 -12.27 -31.58 -11.13
CA ASN A 19 -11.93 -30.64 -12.21
C ASN A 19 -11.50 -31.45 -13.46
N PRO A 20 -12.15 -31.27 -14.63
CA PRO A 20 -11.78 -32.04 -15.81
C PRO A 20 -10.49 -31.54 -16.44
N ARG A 21 -9.60 -32.49 -16.72
CA ARG A 21 -8.35 -32.34 -17.48
C ARG A 21 -8.65 -31.90 -18.92
N ILE A 22 -7.99 -30.84 -19.38
CA ILE A 22 -7.79 -30.59 -20.81
C ILE A 22 -6.36 -31.01 -21.16
N ALA A 23 -6.26 -32.00 -22.05
CA ALA A 23 -5.05 -32.46 -22.67
C ALA A 23 -4.70 -31.59 -23.87
N ILE A 24 -3.45 -31.13 -23.97
CA ILE A 24 -2.87 -30.67 -25.24
C ILE A 24 -1.64 -31.52 -25.53
N THR A 25 -1.60 -31.98 -26.77
CA THR A 25 -0.75 -33.04 -27.30
C THR A 25 0.50 -32.52 -28.01
N LYS A 26 1.59 -33.27 -27.82
CA LYS A 26 2.70 -33.63 -28.73
C LYS A 26 3.88 -32.66 -29.00
N SER A 27 5.04 -33.22 -28.67
CA SER A 27 6.48 -32.99 -28.88
C SER A 27 6.94 -32.97 -30.37
N PRO A 28 8.24 -33.05 -30.78
CA PRO A 28 9.54 -33.02 -30.05
C PRO A 28 10.73 -32.24 -30.69
N ASN A 29 11.84 -32.17 -29.92
CA ASN A 29 13.30 -32.16 -30.25
C ASN A 29 13.93 -31.28 -31.35
N PHE A 30 15.05 -30.64 -31.00
CA PHE A 30 16.36 -30.94 -31.61
C PHE A 30 17.54 -30.59 -30.68
N ALA A 31 18.60 -31.40 -30.76
CA ALA A 31 19.76 -31.42 -29.89
C ALA A 31 21.02 -30.81 -30.54
N GLN A 32 22.10 -30.78 -29.75
CA GLN A 32 23.54 -30.73 -30.06
C GLN A 32 24.24 -29.35 -30.16
N ILE A 33 25.18 -29.05 -29.24
CA ILE A 33 26.63 -29.36 -29.14
C ILE A 33 27.49 -28.27 -29.80
N GLY A 34 28.40 -27.70 -29.00
CA GLY A 34 29.56 -26.92 -29.47
C GLY A 34 30.50 -26.54 -28.32
N LYS A 35 31.57 -27.30 -28.13
CA LYS A 35 32.76 -26.91 -27.36
C LYS A 35 33.51 -25.83 -28.14
N HIS A 36 34.16 -24.86 -27.47
CA HIS A 36 35.62 -24.67 -27.50
C HIS A 36 36.12 -23.32 -26.94
N HIS A 37 37.27 -23.44 -26.26
CA HIS A 37 38.38 -22.49 -26.08
C HIS A 37 38.17 -21.20 -25.26
N GLY A 38 38.89 -21.18 -24.13
CA GLY A 38 39.04 -20.01 -23.30
C GLY A 38 39.94 -18.95 -23.93
N ILE A 39 39.74 -17.72 -23.47
CA ILE A 39 40.77 -16.69 -23.41
C ILE A 39 40.54 -15.93 -22.11
N SER A 40 41.63 -15.83 -21.36
CA SER A 40 41.77 -15.21 -20.06
C SER A 40 41.87 -13.69 -20.17
N LEU A 41 41.56 -13.01 -19.05
CA LEU A 41 41.71 -11.57 -18.75
C LEU A 41 40.73 -10.57 -19.43
N LEU A 42 39.53 -10.45 -18.84
CA LEU A 42 38.77 -9.20 -18.87
C LEU A 42 39.33 -8.25 -17.80
N LYS A 43 39.93 -7.15 -18.25
CA LYS A 43 40.32 -6.01 -17.40
C LYS A 43 39.06 -5.43 -16.75
N THR A 44 39.02 -5.48 -15.42
CA THR A 44 38.12 -4.68 -14.58
C THR A 44 38.35 -3.20 -14.88
N LYS A 45 37.39 -2.55 -15.54
CA LYS A 45 37.20 -1.11 -15.44
C LYS A 45 35.97 -0.88 -14.59
N ALA A 46 36.20 -0.59 -13.31
CA ALA A 46 35.20 0.02 -12.46
C ALA A 46 34.84 1.38 -13.09
N LYS A 47 33.61 1.49 -13.60
CA LYS A 47 33.00 2.79 -13.88
C LYS A 47 32.49 3.30 -12.55
N ALA A 48 33.25 4.19 -11.93
CA ALA A 48 32.73 5.02 -10.85
C ALA A 48 31.67 5.94 -11.47
N SER A 49 30.40 5.67 -11.20
CA SER A 49 29.32 6.63 -11.38
C SER A 49 29.46 7.68 -10.29
N ALA A 50 30.03 8.83 -10.65
CA ALA A 50 30.01 10.00 -9.80
C ALA A 50 28.57 10.51 -9.74
N GLU A 51 27.94 10.40 -8.57
CA GLU A 51 26.75 11.20 -8.22
C GLU A 51 27.17 12.67 -8.28
N PRO A 52 26.42 13.55 -8.97
CA PRO A 52 26.73 14.98 -8.95
C PRO A 52 26.44 15.53 -7.55
N ASP A 53 27.49 16.04 -6.91
CA ASP A 53 27.44 16.77 -5.66
C ASP A 53 26.61 18.06 -5.85
N LEU A 54 25.38 18.05 -5.34
CA LEU A 54 24.39 19.13 -5.51
C LEU A 54 24.63 20.33 -4.58
N LEU A 55 25.81 20.47 -3.97
CA LEU A 55 26.10 21.50 -2.98
C LEU A 55 27.33 22.33 -3.35
N ALA A 56 27.24 23.12 -4.42
CA ALA A 56 28.11 24.28 -4.60
C ALA A 56 27.44 25.53 -3.99
N ARG A 57 28.15 26.19 -3.07
CA ARG A 57 27.69 27.35 -2.28
C ARG A 57 27.92 28.66 -3.02
N GLU A 58 26.98 29.59 -2.91
CA GLU A 58 27.25 31.04 -3.03
C GLU A 58 26.71 31.78 -1.78
N ASP A 59 27.33 32.91 -1.47
CA ASP A 59 27.53 33.55 -0.16
C ASP A 59 26.25 34.01 0.61
N PRO A 60 26.30 34.11 1.97
CA PRO A 60 25.14 34.48 2.76
C PRO A 60 24.93 36.00 2.86
N ASP A 61 23.82 36.48 2.32
CA ASP A 61 23.24 37.78 2.68
C ASP A 61 22.73 37.76 4.14
N PRO A 62 23.03 38.78 4.96
CA PRO A 62 22.53 38.84 6.33
C PRO A 62 21.19 39.59 6.32
N VAL A 63 20.07 38.86 6.33
CA VAL A 63 18.83 39.14 7.09
C VAL A 63 17.68 38.23 6.61
N SER A 64 16.93 37.72 7.59
CA SER A 64 15.77 36.82 7.52
C SER A 64 16.10 35.32 7.46
N SER A 65 16.23 34.72 8.64
CA SER A 65 16.28 33.27 8.87
C SER A 65 14.95 32.58 8.57
N SER A 66 14.45 32.69 7.34
CA SER A 66 13.54 31.67 6.79
C SER A 66 14.39 30.46 6.44
N ASN A 67 13.95 29.25 6.80
CA ASN A 67 14.56 28.02 6.33
C ASN A 67 14.94 28.13 4.84
N ASP A 68 16.23 28.21 4.53
CA ASP A 68 16.77 28.42 3.17
C ASP A 68 16.49 27.22 2.24
N TYR A 69 16.03 26.13 2.82
CA TYR A 69 15.50 24.94 2.15
C TYR A 69 13.99 25.00 1.84
N GLY A 70 13.25 26.03 2.29
CA GLY A 70 11.93 26.39 1.78
C GLY A 70 10.83 25.32 1.89
N VAL A 71 10.45 24.91 3.11
CA VAL A 71 9.30 23.99 3.31
C VAL A 71 7.98 24.63 2.85
N VAL A 72 7.24 23.94 1.96
CA VAL A 72 5.97 24.43 1.38
C VAL A 72 4.74 23.72 1.97
N SER A 73 4.60 22.42 1.73
CA SER A 73 3.48 21.59 2.21
C SER A 73 3.87 20.10 2.25
N ILE A 74 2.95 19.25 2.72
CA ILE A 74 3.09 17.80 2.64
C ILE A 74 2.76 17.35 1.21
N HIS A 75 3.77 17.05 0.40
CA HIS A 75 3.54 16.66 -1.01
C HIS A 75 2.76 15.34 -1.19
N HIS A 76 3.00 14.34 -0.33
CA HIS A 76 2.31 13.04 -0.39
C HIS A 76 2.52 12.22 0.88
N VAL A 77 1.68 11.18 1.02
CA VAL A 77 1.83 10.11 2.01
C VAL A 77 2.14 8.81 1.28
N GLY A 78 3.26 8.17 1.63
CA GLY A 78 3.61 6.84 1.14
C GLY A 78 2.95 5.75 1.99
N ILE A 79 2.32 4.78 1.33
CA ILE A 79 1.64 3.65 1.99
C ILE A 79 2.11 2.35 1.34
N LEU A 80 2.62 1.45 2.18
CA LEU A 80 3.01 0.10 1.76
C LEU A 80 1.78 -0.80 1.77
N CYS A 81 1.63 -1.60 0.71
CA CYS A 81 0.59 -2.60 0.61
C CYS A 81 1.15 -3.95 0.18
N GLN A 82 0.55 -5.05 0.64
CA GLN A 82 0.93 -6.39 0.19
C GLN A 82 0.30 -6.75 -1.16
N ASN A 83 -0.85 -6.13 -1.49
CA ASN A 83 -1.56 -6.37 -2.73
C ASN A 83 -2.22 -5.08 -3.24
N LEU A 84 -1.79 -4.64 -4.42
CA LEU A 84 -2.23 -3.40 -5.04
C LEU A 84 -3.73 -3.44 -5.38
N GLU A 85 -4.25 -4.56 -5.88
CA GLU A 85 -5.68 -4.68 -6.24
C GLU A 85 -6.58 -4.50 -5.02
N LYS A 86 -6.27 -5.14 -3.89
CA LYS A 86 -7.00 -4.97 -2.62
C LYS A 86 -6.91 -3.53 -2.11
N SER A 87 -5.75 -2.92 -2.26
CA SER A 87 -5.57 -1.52 -1.88
C SER A 87 -6.39 -0.60 -2.77
N LEU A 88 -6.40 -0.81 -4.09
CA LEU A 88 -7.23 -0.03 -5.00
C LEU A 88 -8.72 -0.24 -4.74
N GLU A 89 -9.17 -1.45 -4.38
CA GLU A 89 -10.54 -1.66 -3.93
C GLU A 89 -10.89 -0.74 -2.74
N PHE A 90 -10.01 -0.66 -1.76
CA PHE A 90 -10.22 0.23 -0.62
C PHE A 90 -10.12 1.72 -0.98
N TYR A 91 -9.00 2.17 -1.55
CA TYR A 91 -8.73 3.58 -1.76
C TYR A 91 -9.51 4.18 -2.96
N GLN A 92 -9.68 3.44 -4.05
CA GLN A 92 -10.40 3.92 -5.23
C GLN A 92 -11.89 3.62 -5.13
N ASN A 93 -12.28 2.39 -4.80
CA ASN A 93 -13.69 1.98 -4.92
C ASN A 93 -14.50 2.30 -3.66
N ILE A 94 -13.93 2.12 -2.47
CA ILE A 94 -14.62 2.47 -1.20
C ILE A 94 -14.46 3.96 -0.89
N LEU A 95 -13.23 4.49 -0.87
CA LEU A 95 -12.98 5.90 -0.54
C LEU A 95 -13.22 6.87 -1.72
N GLY A 96 -13.32 6.36 -2.95
CA GLY A 96 -13.63 7.17 -4.12
C GLY A 96 -12.45 7.97 -4.70
N LEU A 97 -11.22 7.73 -4.22
CA LEU A 97 -10.04 8.46 -4.70
C LEU A 97 -9.76 8.19 -6.18
N LYS A 98 -9.14 9.15 -6.86
CA LYS A 98 -8.87 9.06 -8.30
C LYS A 98 -7.40 8.78 -8.56
N ILE A 99 -7.12 7.96 -9.56
CA ILE A 99 -5.75 7.72 -10.05
C ILE A 99 -5.18 9.03 -10.57
N ASN A 100 -3.91 9.29 -10.22
CA ASN A 100 -3.15 10.39 -10.77
C ASN A 100 -2.49 9.98 -12.10
N GLU A 101 -3.11 10.35 -13.21
CA GLU A 101 -2.60 10.06 -14.55
C GLU A 101 -1.29 10.78 -14.89
N ALA A 102 -0.94 11.86 -14.17
CA ALA A 102 0.35 12.55 -14.34
C ALA A 102 1.53 11.76 -13.74
N ARG A 103 1.25 10.68 -12.99
CA ARG A 103 2.23 9.78 -12.37
C ARG A 103 1.94 8.33 -12.81
N PRO A 104 2.18 7.99 -14.08
CA PRO A 104 1.80 6.68 -14.60
C PRO A 104 2.59 5.55 -13.94
N ASN A 105 1.92 4.41 -13.72
CA ASN A 105 2.47 3.29 -12.94
C ASN A 105 3.62 2.56 -13.64
N ASP A 106 3.72 2.65 -14.97
CA ASP A 106 4.83 2.08 -15.77
C ASP A 106 6.18 2.76 -15.50
N LYS A 107 6.19 3.92 -14.82
CA LYS A 107 7.40 4.63 -14.39
C LYS A 107 7.88 4.21 -13.00
N LEU A 108 7.10 3.42 -12.28
CA LEU A 108 7.51 2.91 -10.97
C LEU A 108 8.41 1.67 -11.14
N PRO A 109 9.48 1.53 -10.35
CA PRO A 109 10.33 0.35 -10.37
C PRO A 109 9.70 -0.86 -9.66
N TYR A 110 8.42 -0.76 -9.28
CA TYR A 110 7.61 -1.75 -8.58
C TYR A 110 6.13 -1.56 -8.94
N ARG A 111 5.27 -2.51 -8.56
CA ARG A 111 3.82 -2.33 -8.69
C ARG A 111 3.36 -1.26 -7.70
N GLY A 112 2.58 -0.30 -8.16
CA GLY A 112 2.09 0.78 -7.33
C GLY A 112 1.13 1.69 -8.08
N ALA A 113 0.60 2.67 -7.36
CA ALA A 113 -0.31 3.67 -7.90
C ALA A 113 -0.20 4.99 -7.14
N TRP A 114 -0.39 6.09 -7.86
CA TRP A 114 -0.58 7.40 -7.27
C TRP A 114 -2.06 7.75 -7.29
N LEU A 115 -2.58 8.23 -6.17
CA LEU A 115 -3.98 8.61 -5.99
C LEU A 115 -4.06 10.06 -5.50
N TRP A 116 -4.98 10.83 -6.08
CA TRP A 116 -5.25 12.20 -5.67
C TRP A 116 -6.05 12.28 -4.36
N ILE A 117 -5.64 13.19 -3.47
CA ILE A 117 -6.40 13.67 -2.30
C ILE A 117 -6.31 15.20 -2.25
N GLY A 118 -7.30 15.87 -2.85
CA GLY A 118 -7.20 17.31 -3.08
C GLY A 118 -6.00 17.60 -4.00
N ASP A 119 -5.13 18.50 -3.57
CA ASP A 119 -3.89 18.85 -4.29
C ASP A 119 -2.70 17.95 -3.94
N GLU A 120 -2.84 17.12 -2.90
CA GLU A 120 -1.80 16.19 -2.43
C GLU A 120 -2.10 14.76 -2.89
N MET A 121 -1.21 13.81 -2.54
CA MET A 121 -1.31 12.44 -3.06
C MET A 121 -1.12 11.35 -2.00
N ILE A 122 -1.74 10.19 -2.24
CA ILE A 122 -1.32 8.90 -1.67
C ILE A 122 -0.50 8.16 -2.71
N HIS A 123 0.66 7.65 -2.30
CA HIS A 123 1.50 6.75 -3.09
C HIS A 123 1.40 5.33 -2.53
N LEU A 124 0.66 4.47 -3.23
CA LEU A 124 0.58 3.04 -2.93
C LEU A 124 1.79 2.34 -3.54
N MET A 125 2.52 1.60 -2.71
CA MET A 125 3.72 0.86 -3.09
C MET A 125 3.56 -0.60 -2.70
N GLU A 126 3.48 -1.50 -3.69
CA GLU A 126 3.45 -2.95 -3.43
C GLU A 126 4.87 -3.45 -3.16
N LEU A 127 5.28 -3.32 -1.90
CA LEU A 127 6.61 -3.61 -1.40
C LEU A 127 6.50 -4.30 -0.02
N PRO A 128 7.55 -5.02 0.43
CA PRO A 128 7.57 -5.63 1.75
C PRO A 128 7.32 -4.58 2.85
N ASN A 129 6.29 -4.80 3.67
CA ASN A 129 5.98 -3.95 4.81
C ASN A 129 6.83 -4.37 6.02
N PRO A 130 7.74 -3.51 6.54
CA PRO A 130 8.53 -3.82 7.72
C PRO A 130 7.72 -3.69 9.03
N ASP A 131 6.55 -3.05 9.00
CA ASP A 131 5.75 -2.83 10.20
C ASP A 131 4.95 -4.07 10.61
N PRO A 132 4.83 -4.36 11.91
CA PRO A 132 4.01 -5.47 12.38
C PRO A 132 2.51 -5.16 12.19
N LEU A 133 1.77 -6.17 11.73
CA LEU A 133 0.30 -6.12 11.62
C LEU A 133 -0.41 -6.39 12.96
N THR A 134 0.29 -6.98 13.92
CA THR A 134 -0.23 -7.32 15.25
C THR A 134 0.40 -6.43 16.32
N GLY A 135 -0.26 -6.32 17.48
CA GLY A 135 0.22 -5.49 18.59
C GLY A 135 0.04 -3.98 18.37
N ARG A 136 -0.66 -3.57 17.30
CA ARG A 136 -1.03 -2.18 17.03
C ARG A 136 -2.20 -1.77 17.95
N PRO A 137 -2.29 -0.52 18.43
CA PRO A 137 -3.43 -0.05 19.20
C PRO A 137 -4.74 -0.23 18.41
N GLU A 138 -5.81 -0.64 19.09
CA GLU A 138 -7.13 -0.80 18.45
C GLU A 138 -7.63 0.53 17.83
N HIS A 139 -7.47 1.64 18.55
CA HIS A 139 -7.84 2.97 18.08
C HIS A 139 -6.71 3.59 17.24
N GLY A 140 -6.96 3.83 15.96
CA GLY A 140 -5.98 4.36 15.01
C GLY A 140 -5.36 5.70 15.41
N GLY A 141 -6.07 6.56 16.14
CA GLY A 141 -5.54 7.83 16.64
C GLY A 141 -4.43 7.69 17.70
N ARG A 142 -4.16 6.48 18.21
CA ARG A 142 -3.01 6.16 19.07
C ARG A 142 -1.87 5.46 18.32
N ASP A 143 -2.02 5.28 17.02
CA ASP A 143 -1.04 4.68 16.13
C ASP A 143 -0.45 5.76 15.20
N ARG A 144 0.59 5.41 14.44
CA ARG A 144 1.04 6.22 13.30
C ARG A 144 -0.06 6.20 12.24
N HIS A 145 -0.49 7.37 11.79
CA HIS A 145 -1.59 7.49 10.84
C HIS A 145 -1.40 8.68 9.90
N ALA A 146 -2.06 8.60 8.75
CA ALA A 146 -2.30 9.75 7.88
C ALA A 146 -3.68 10.31 8.16
N CYS A 147 -3.80 11.64 8.24
CA CYS A 147 -5.06 12.33 8.49
C CYS A 147 -5.55 13.01 7.22
N ILE A 148 -6.78 12.69 6.80
CA ILE A 148 -7.41 13.16 5.58
C ILE A 148 -8.58 14.06 5.97
N ALA A 149 -8.59 15.29 5.46
CA ALA A 149 -9.71 16.20 5.63
C ALA A 149 -10.89 15.77 4.74
N ILE A 150 -12.09 15.71 5.30
CA ILE A 150 -13.33 15.34 4.59
C ILE A 150 -14.46 16.30 4.91
N LYS A 151 -15.50 16.32 4.05
CA LYS A 151 -16.65 17.22 4.24
C LYS A 151 -17.73 16.65 5.17
N ASN A 152 -17.80 15.33 5.33
CA ASN A 152 -18.90 14.70 6.06
C ASN A 152 -18.53 13.32 6.63
N VAL A 153 -18.28 13.25 7.94
CA VAL A 153 -17.95 12.01 8.65
C VAL A 153 -19.14 11.04 8.70
N ALA A 154 -20.37 11.54 8.82
CA ALA A 154 -21.56 10.68 8.88
C ALA A 154 -21.75 9.90 7.58
N LYS A 155 -21.55 10.54 6.42
CA LYS A 155 -21.58 9.86 5.12
C LYS A 155 -20.47 8.83 4.96
N LEU A 156 -19.25 9.14 5.42
CA LEU A 156 -18.16 8.17 5.36
C LEU A 156 -18.43 6.97 6.26
N LYS A 157 -19.02 7.20 7.45
CA LYS A 157 -19.48 6.14 8.35
C LYS A 157 -20.48 5.21 7.65
N GLU A 158 -21.49 5.76 6.96
CA GLU A 158 -22.46 4.96 6.19
C GLU A 158 -21.80 4.11 5.09
N ILE A 159 -20.81 4.68 4.39
CA ILE A 159 -20.02 3.96 3.38
C ILE A 159 -19.27 2.78 4.02
N PHE A 160 -18.60 3.01 5.16
CA PHE A 160 -17.90 1.95 5.89
C PHE A 160 -18.84 0.88 6.43
N ASP A 161 -19.99 1.28 7.00
CA ASP A 161 -21.00 0.34 7.48
C ASP A 161 -21.47 -0.58 6.33
N LYS A 162 -21.75 -0.01 5.14
CA LYS A 162 -22.18 -0.77 3.96
C LYS A 162 -21.09 -1.68 3.41
N ALA A 163 -19.83 -1.26 3.47
CA ALA A 163 -18.69 -2.02 2.99
C ALA A 163 -18.17 -3.05 4.01
N GLY A 164 -18.72 -3.07 5.24
CA GLY A 164 -18.25 -3.95 6.31
C GLY A 164 -16.86 -3.57 6.84
N ILE A 165 -16.48 -2.29 6.71
CA ILE A 165 -15.19 -1.77 7.18
C ILE A 165 -15.31 -1.40 8.66
N THR A 166 -14.45 -2.00 9.49
CA THR A 166 -14.36 -1.66 10.91
C THR A 166 -13.73 -0.27 11.09
N TYR A 167 -14.28 0.52 12.00
CA TYR A 167 -13.74 1.83 12.36
C TYR A 167 -13.94 2.12 13.84
N THR A 168 -13.27 3.17 14.31
CA THR A 168 -13.51 3.78 15.62
C THR A 168 -13.79 5.27 15.44
N LEU A 169 -14.61 5.85 16.31
CA LEU A 169 -14.87 7.29 16.30
C LEU A 169 -13.88 8.02 17.21
N SER A 170 -13.73 9.32 16.98
CA SER A 170 -12.93 10.18 17.85
C SER A 170 -13.37 10.09 19.30
N ARG A 171 -12.41 9.88 20.22
CA ARG A 171 -12.64 9.92 21.67
C ARG A 171 -12.66 11.35 22.24
N SER A 172 -12.33 12.34 21.41
CA SER A 172 -12.29 13.76 21.80
C SER A 172 -13.61 14.51 21.58
N GLY A 173 -14.61 13.87 20.95
CA GLY A 173 -15.86 14.51 20.53
C GLY A 173 -15.79 15.28 19.21
N ARG A 174 -14.59 15.46 18.63
CA ARG A 174 -14.43 16.03 17.28
C ARG A 174 -15.06 15.10 16.23
N PRO A 175 -15.63 15.66 15.14
CA PRO A 175 -16.12 14.86 14.02
C PRO A 175 -14.93 14.25 13.27
N ALA A 176 -14.47 13.09 13.75
CA ALA A 176 -13.44 12.30 13.10
C ALA A 176 -13.70 10.79 13.26
N ILE A 177 -13.30 10.04 12.25
CA ILE A 177 -13.44 8.57 12.15
C ILE A 177 -12.09 7.97 11.75
N PHE A 178 -11.77 6.82 12.33
CA PHE A 178 -10.49 6.14 12.13
C PHE A 178 -10.76 4.73 11.64
N THR A 179 -10.07 4.30 10.60
CA THR A 179 -10.10 2.91 10.13
C THR A 179 -8.69 2.45 9.77
N ARG A 180 -8.55 1.18 9.39
CA ARG A 180 -7.32 0.62 8.85
C ARG A 180 -7.59 0.14 7.43
N ASP A 181 -6.62 0.37 6.55
CA ASP A 181 -6.66 -0.20 5.20
C ASP A 181 -6.41 -1.73 5.25
N PRO A 182 -6.46 -2.44 4.10
CA PRO A 182 -6.28 -3.90 4.06
C PRO A 182 -4.96 -4.42 4.66
N ASP A 183 -3.93 -3.56 4.73
CA ASP A 183 -2.60 -3.86 5.24
C ASP A 183 -2.37 -3.26 6.64
N GLY A 184 -3.43 -2.82 7.32
CA GLY A 184 -3.38 -2.36 8.69
C GLY A 184 -2.88 -0.92 8.87
N ASN A 185 -2.63 -0.17 7.80
CA ASN A 185 -2.22 1.23 7.91
C ASN A 185 -3.36 2.06 8.49
N ALA A 186 -3.12 2.78 9.58
CA ALA A 186 -4.15 3.60 10.21
C ALA A 186 -4.42 4.87 9.41
N LEU A 187 -5.69 5.16 9.18
CA LEU A 187 -6.17 6.36 8.52
C LEU A 187 -7.13 7.10 9.45
N GLU A 188 -6.90 8.40 9.62
CA GLU A 188 -7.82 9.33 10.27
C GLU A 188 -8.55 10.13 9.19
N PHE A 189 -9.85 10.33 9.35
CA PHE A 189 -10.64 11.24 8.54
C PHE A 189 -11.28 12.28 9.44
N THR A 190 -10.88 13.54 9.30
CA THR A 190 -11.39 14.66 10.11
C THR A 190 -12.30 15.54 9.28
N GLN A 191 -13.44 15.94 9.83
CA GLN A 191 -14.33 16.86 9.13
C GLN A 191 -13.80 18.30 9.19
N VAL A 192 -13.78 18.98 8.04
CA VAL A 192 -13.43 20.41 7.90
C VAL A 192 -14.56 21.22 7.27
#